data_AF-A0A924D7M9-F1
#
_entry.id   AF-A0A924D7M9-F1
#
_cell.length_a   1.000
_cell.length_b   1.000
_cell.length_c   1.000
_cell.angle_alpha   90.00
_cell.angle_beta   90.00
_cell.angle_gamma   90.00
#
_symmetry.space_group_name_H-M   'P 1'
#
loop_
_entity.id
_entity.type
_entity.pdbx_description
1 polymer ?
#
loop_
_entity_poly.entity_id
_entity_poly.type
_entity_poly.pdbx_seq_one_letter_code
_entity_poly.pdbx_strand_id
1 'polypeptide(L)'
;MNLPEEIAEACKPLFEALPLSEAMTSLTGSQPKHTELVKSIIAAPEIASRPALISGLWLYVDDLERSHKVSQDILDATGSYWHGIMHRREGDFSNAHYWMRRAETHPLLREKPDLDPHSLIDAVAATHSTNPIDLLQQQREEWKTLFAWCANR
;
A
#
# COMPACT_ATOMS: atom_id res chain seq x y z
N MET A 1 -7.14 2.41 -12.66
CA MET A 1 -7.60 1.87 -11.36
C MET A 1 -9.08 2.20 -11.23
N ASN A 2 -9.91 1.34 -10.64
CA ASN A 2 -11.35 1.64 -10.48
C ASN A 2 -11.55 2.45 -9.18
N LEU A 3 -11.62 3.78 -9.29
CA LEU A 3 -11.79 4.71 -8.18
C LEU A 3 -13.07 5.52 -8.38
N PRO A 4 -13.80 5.90 -7.31
CA PRO A 4 -14.79 6.96 -7.37
C PRO A 4 -14.20 8.24 -7.97
N GLU A 5 -15.03 8.99 -8.70
CA GLU A 5 -14.59 10.16 -9.48
C GLU A 5 -13.85 11.19 -8.63
N GLU A 6 -14.38 11.50 -7.45
CA GLU A 6 -13.83 12.53 -6.57
C GLU A 6 -12.46 12.12 -5.99
N ILE A 7 -12.28 10.82 -5.69
CA ILE A 7 -11.00 10.26 -5.23
C ILE A 7 -10.01 10.22 -6.39
N ALA A 8 -10.46 9.85 -7.59
CA ALA A 8 -9.63 9.80 -8.78
C ALA A 8 -9.07 11.19 -9.12
N GLU A 9 -9.93 12.23 -9.14
CA GLU A 9 -9.51 13.60 -9.39
C GLU A 9 -8.60 14.15 -8.29
N ALA A 10 -8.89 13.85 -7.02
CA ALA A 10 -8.00 14.23 -5.92
C ALA A 10 -6.59 13.61 -6.08
N CYS A 11 -6.49 12.33 -6.47
CA CYS A 11 -5.20 11.64 -6.61
C CYS A 11 -4.48 11.91 -7.94
N LYS A 12 -5.19 12.45 -8.94
CA LYS A 12 -4.69 12.61 -10.32
C LYS A 12 -3.34 13.32 -10.41
N PRO A 13 -3.08 14.45 -9.73
CA PRO A 13 -1.78 15.13 -9.82
C PRO A 13 -0.61 14.23 -9.41
N LEU A 14 -0.80 13.37 -8.41
CA LEU A 14 0.22 12.42 -7.97
C LEU A 14 0.40 11.28 -8.98
N PHE A 15 -0.70 10.69 -9.46
CA PHE A 15 -0.63 9.54 -10.36
C PHE A 15 -0.10 9.91 -11.77
N GLU A 16 -0.29 11.16 -12.20
CA GLU A 16 0.34 11.69 -13.42
C GLU A 16 1.84 11.98 -13.20
N ALA A 17 2.22 12.56 -12.04
CA ALA A 17 3.61 12.88 -11.74
C ALA A 17 4.47 11.65 -11.40
N LEU A 18 3.85 10.61 -10.84
CA LEU A 18 4.47 9.34 -10.50
C LEU A 18 3.52 8.21 -10.92
N PRO A 19 3.61 7.70 -12.16
CA PRO A 19 2.81 6.56 -12.58
C PRO A 19 3.12 5.30 -11.75
N LEU A 20 2.16 4.38 -11.60
CA LEU A 20 2.34 3.19 -10.75
C LEU A 20 3.53 2.31 -11.18
N SER A 21 3.88 2.31 -12.48
CA SER A 21 5.07 1.63 -13.01
C SER A 21 6.40 2.19 -12.49
N GLU A 22 6.39 3.42 -11.99
CA GLU A 22 7.54 4.17 -11.45
C GLU A 22 7.44 4.39 -9.93
N ALA A 23 6.29 4.10 -9.32
CA ALA A 23 6.12 4.02 -7.88
C ALA A 23 6.76 2.74 -7.32
N MET A 24 7.19 2.74 -6.04
CA MET A 24 7.59 1.51 -5.34
C MET A 24 8.65 0.67 -6.11
N THR A 25 9.71 1.31 -6.62
CA THR A 25 10.68 0.70 -7.58
C THR A 25 11.59 -0.37 -6.99
N SER A 26 11.65 -0.49 -5.68
CA SER A 26 12.38 -1.54 -4.96
C SER A 26 11.40 -2.39 -4.17
N LEU A 27 11.65 -3.68 -4.01
CA LEU A 27 10.82 -4.55 -3.15
C LEU A 27 10.90 -4.15 -1.67
N THR A 28 12.09 -3.73 -1.23
CA THR A 28 12.32 -3.22 0.11
C THR A 28 13.03 -1.87 0.09
N GLY A 29 12.99 -1.17 1.22
CA GLY A 29 13.57 0.15 1.41
C GLY A 29 12.52 1.28 1.36
N SER A 30 12.99 2.47 1.71
CA SER A 30 12.21 3.70 1.79
C SER A 30 12.97 4.81 1.07
N GLN A 31 12.40 5.31 -0.03
CA GLN A 31 12.90 6.45 -0.78
C GLN A 31 11.74 7.42 -1.06
N PRO A 32 11.31 8.21 -0.05
CA PRO A 32 10.17 9.10 -0.18
C PRO A 32 10.31 10.04 -1.38
N LYS A 33 9.29 10.10 -2.24
CA LYS A 33 9.18 11.02 -3.37
C LYS A 33 7.88 11.80 -3.31
N HIS A 34 7.75 12.89 -4.05
CA HIS A 34 6.46 13.60 -4.22
C HIS A 34 5.66 13.88 -2.92
N THR A 35 6.33 14.01 -1.77
CA THR A 35 5.66 14.04 -0.46
C THR A 35 4.75 15.25 -0.32
N GLU A 36 5.09 16.38 -0.97
CA GLU A 36 4.26 17.57 -0.98
C GLU A 36 2.94 17.37 -1.76
N LEU A 37 2.94 16.57 -2.83
CA LEU A 37 1.70 16.21 -3.52
C LEU A 37 0.81 15.38 -2.59
N VAL A 38 1.38 14.39 -1.88
CA VAL A 38 0.61 13.61 -0.91
C VAL A 38 0.03 14.50 0.19
N LYS A 39 0.81 15.43 0.76
CA LYS A 39 0.30 16.39 1.76
C LYS A 39 -0.89 17.20 1.25
N SER A 40 -0.84 17.66 -0.01
CA SER A 40 -1.96 18.37 -0.62
C SER A 40 -3.19 17.46 -0.79
N ILE A 41 -2.98 16.22 -1.23
CA ILE A 41 -4.07 15.26 -1.48
C ILE A 41 -4.77 14.87 -0.19
N ILE A 42 -4.02 14.60 0.88
CA ILE A 42 -4.61 14.18 2.17
C ILE A 42 -5.32 15.33 2.90
N ALA A 43 -5.11 16.58 2.48
CA ALA A 43 -5.87 17.72 2.97
C ALA A 43 -7.20 17.90 2.22
N ALA A 44 -7.41 17.22 1.09
CA ALA A 44 -8.65 17.28 0.33
C ALA A 44 -9.79 16.61 1.13
N PRO A 45 -11.00 17.21 1.17
CA PRO A 45 -12.13 16.68 1.95
C PRO A 45 -12.49 15.22 1.66
N GLU A 46 -12.28 14.78 0.42
CA GLU A 46 -12.58 13.45 -0.08
C GLU A 46 -11.63 12.38 0.49
N ILE A 47 -10.46 12.79 0.99
CA ILE A 47 -9.38 11.91 1.47
C ILE A 47 -9.12 12.10 2.98
N ALA A 48 -9.27 13.31 3.51
CA ALA A 48 -8.82 13.68 4.85
C ALA A 48 -9.37 12.80 5.99
N SER A 49 -10.58 12.26 5.82
CA SER A 49 -11.24 11.37 6.78
C SER A 49 -11.04 9.87 6.49
N ARG A 50 -10.17 9.51 5.53
CA ARG A 50 -9.99 8.15 5.02
C ARG A 50 -8.56 7.66 5.29
N PRO A 51 -8.23 7.29 6.55
CA PRO A 51 -6.86 6.93 6.93
C PRO A 51 -6.28 5.76 6.14
N ALA A 52 -7.11 4.80 5.70
CA ALA A 52 -6.65 3.72 4.83
C ALA A 52 -6.10 4.21 3.48
N LEU A 53 -6.73 5.23 2.87
CA LEU A 53 -6.21 5.85 1.65
C LEU A 53 -4.95 6.65 1.95
N ILE A 54 -4.91 7.36 3.06
CA ILE A 54 -3.73 8.13 3.49
C ILE A 54 -2.51 7.21 3.67
N SER A 55 -2.68 6.06 4.35
CA SER A 55 -1.58 5.09 4.52
C SER A 55 -1.12 4.51 3.16
N GLY A 56 -2.07 4.19 2.27
CA GLY A 56 -1.77 3.75 0.92
C GLY A 56 -1.02 4.79 0.09
N LEU A 57 -1.39 6.07 0.16
CA LEU A 57 -0.71 7.17 -0.55
C LEU A 57 0.74 7.35 -0.06
N TRP A 58 0.98 7.24 1.25
CA TRP A 58 2.35 7.28 1.78
C TRP A 58 3.19 6.09 1.30
N LEU A 59 2.62 4.87 1.28
CA LEU A 59 3.30 3.70 0.69
C LEU A 59 3.62 3.88 -0.78
N TYR A 60 2.68 4.44 -1.55
CA TYR A 60 2.82 4.66 -2.98
C TYR A 60 4.07 5.48 -3.31
N VAL A 61 4.30 6.53 -2.52
CA VAL A 61 5.45 7.40 -2.68
C VAL A 61 6.68 6.96 -1.89
N ASP A 62 6.66 5.73 -1.38
CA ASP A 62 7.75 5.09 -0.67
C ASP A 62 8.15 5.77 0.66
N ASP A 63 7.16 6.38 1.33
CA ASP A 63 7.29 6.96 2.67
C ASP A 63 6.74 6.01 3.73
N LEU A 64 7.60 5.05 4.13
CA LEU A 64 7.21 4.00 5.06
C LEU A 64 6.91 4.54 6.46
N GLU A 65 7.63 5.57 6.93
CA GLU A 65 7.42 6.15 8.26
C GLU A 65 6.00 6.75 8.39
N ARG A 66 5.58 7.56 7.42
CA ARG A 66 4.24 8.16 7.46
C ARG A 66 3.15 7.14 7.18
N SER A 67 3.40 6.16 6.32
CA SER A 67 2.47 5.05 6.14
C SER A 67 2.25 4.29 7.44
N HIS A 68 3.34 3.90 8.11
CA HIS A 68 3.34 3.14 9.36
C HIS A 68 2.58 3.88 10.45
N LYS A 69 2.87 5.17 10.64
CA LYS A 69 2.18 6.00 11.62
C LYS A 69 0.66 5.98 11.41
N VAL A 70 0.20 6.03 10.17
CA VAL A 70 -1.23 6.03 9.85
C VAL A 70 -1.83 4.63 9.98
N SER A 71 -1.18 3.59 9.44
CA SER A 71 -1.73 2.23 9.49
C SER A 71 -1.80 1.66 10.90
N GLN A 72 -0.87 2.02 11.78
CA GLN A 72 -0.87 1.58 13.18
C GLN A 72 -2.12 2.06 13.95
N ASP A 73 -2.67 3.22 13.59
CA ASP A 73 -3.85 3.80 14.25
C ASP A 73 -5.19 3.26 13.67
N ILE A 74 -5.14 2.47 12.60
CA ILE A 74 -6.32 1.81 12.02
C ILE A 74 -6.48 0.42 12.67
N LEU A 75 -7.45 0.30 13.57
CA LEU A 75 -7.57 -0.85 14.48
C LEU A 75 -8.23 -2.10 13.88
N ASP A 76 -8.55 -2.09 12.59
CA ASP A 76 -9.24 -3.18 11.91
C ASP A 76 -8.32 -4.01 10.99
N ALA A 77 -8.93 -4.94 10.25
CA ALA A 77 -8.20 -5.78 9.30
C ALA A 77 -7.58 -4.96 8.16
N THR A 78 -8.17 -3.83 7.76
CA THR A 78 -7.66 -2.94 6.70
C THR A 78 -6.37 -2.28 7.14
N GLY A 79 -6.34 -1.76 8.37
CA GLY A 79 -5.13 -1.23 8.99
C GLY A 79 -4.04 -2.27 9.06
N SER A 80 -4.39 -3.46 9.53
CA SER A 80 -3.48 -4.61 9.61
C SER A 80 -2.91 -4.99 8.23
N TYR A 81 -3.70 -4.93 7.16
CA TYR A 81 -3.22 -5.23 5.81
C TYR A 81 -2.21 -4.17 5.34
N TRP A 82 -2.52 -2.87 5.46
CA TRP A 82 -1.56 -1.81 5.14
C TRP A 82 -0.27 -1.92 5.95
N HIS A 83 -0.38 -2.26 7.23
CA HIS A 83 0.75 -2.48 8.12
C HIS A 83 1.62 -3.65 7.65
N GLY A 84 1.02 -4.77 7.24
CA GLY A 84 1.74 -5.91 6.69
C GLY A 84 2.51 -5.57 5.39
N ILE A 85 1.88 -4.80 4.48
CA ILE A 85 2.56 -4.32 3.26
C ILE A 85 3.74 -3.43 3.63
N MET A 86 3.53 -2.51 4.58
CA MET A 86 4.58 -1.60 5.06
C MET A 86 5.79 -2.34 5.63
N HIS A 87 5.60 -3.31 6.54
CA HIS A 87 6.74 -4.06 7.08
C HIS A 87 7.43 -4.96 6.06
N ARG A 88 6.70 -5.49 5.07
CA ARG A 88 7.33 -6.20 3.95
C ARG A 88 8.25 -5.25 3.18
N ARG A 89 7.82 -4.02 2.93
CA ARG A 89 8.65 -2.96 2.31
C ARG A 89 9.83 -2.58 3.19
N GLU A 90 9.67 -2.54 4.51
CA GLU A 90 10.77 -2.25 5.45
C GLU A 90 11.83 -3.37 5.47
N GLY A 91 11.44 -4.58 5.11
CA GLY A 91 12.28 -5.78 5.21
C GLY A 91 12.12 -6.54 6.54
N ASP A 92 11.15 -6.13 7.39
CA ASP A 92 10.77 -6.87 8.59
C ASP A 92 9.71 -7.93 8.25
N PHE A 93 10.15 -9.01 7.63
CA PHE A 93 9.24 -10.06 7.12
C PHE A 93 8.50 -10.81 8.23
N SER A 94 9.11 -10.98 9.40
CA SER A 94 8.47 -11.61 10.55
C SER A 94 7.26 -10.78 11.02
N ASN A 95 7.44 -9.47 11.11
CA ASN A 95 6.38 -8.56 11.51
C ASN A 95 5.34 -8.38 10.40
N ALA A 96 5.76 -8.37 9.13
CA ALA A 96 4.86 -8.42 7.99
C ALA A 96 3.88 -9.62 8.11
N HIS A 97 4.37 -10.83 8.40
CA HIS A 97 3.50 -11.98 8.64
C HIS A 97 2.60 -11.82 9.86
N TYR A 98 3.11 -11.24 10.96
CA TYR A 98 2.28 -10.97 12.14
C TYR A 98 1.06 -10.10 11.79
N TRP A 99 1.26 -9.03 11.03
CA TRP A 99 0.18 -8.15 10.61
C TRP A 99 -0.73 -8.78 9.54
N MET A 100 -0.19 -9.58 8.62
CA MET A 100 -1.02 -10.31 7.65
C MET A 100 -1.94 -11.34 8.32
N ARG A 101 -1.49 -12.01 9.39
CA ARG A 101 -2.37 -12.88 10.20
C ARG A 101 -3.54 -12.11 10.80
N ARG A 102 -3.31 -10.88 11.25
CA ARG A 102 -4.37 -10.00 11.77
C ARG A 102 -5.31 -9.51 10.65
N ALA A 103 -4.84 -9.49 9.41
CA ALA A 103 -5.61 -9.13 8.23
C ALA A 103 -6.35 -10.33 7.59
N GLU A 104 -6.20 -11.58 8.05
CA GLU A 104 -6.82 -12.78 7.44
C GLU A 104 -8.34 -12.68 7.29
N THR A 105 -9.00 -11.91 8.16
CA THR A 105 -10.46 -11.70 8.11
C THR A 105 -10.90 -10.58 7.16
N HIS A 106 -9.95 -9.91 6.50
CA HIS A 106 -10.22 -8.79 5.59
C HIS A 106 -11.13 -9.24 4.43
N PRO A 107 -12.25 -8.55 4.14
CA PRO A 107 -13.19 -8.96 3.09
C PRO A 107 -12.55 -9.12 1.71
N LEU A 108 -11.58 -8.25 1.37
CA LEU A 108 -10.79 -8.35 0.13
C LEU A 108 -10.18 -9.74 -0.10
N LEU A 109 -9.64 -10.39 0.94
CA LEU A 109 -9.02 -11.71 0.80
C LEU A 109 -10.06 -12.81 0.49
N ARG A 110 -11.32 -12.59 0.88
CA ARG A 110 -12.45 -13.46 0.47
C ARG A 110 -12.90 -13.18 -0.95
N GLU A 111 -12.93 -11.89 -1.35
CA GLU A 111 -13.31 -11.44 -2.69
C GLU A 111 -12.26 -11.79 -3.75
N LYS A 112 -11.00 -11.95 -3.33
CA LYS A 112 -9.84 -12.26 -4.18
C LYS A 112 -8.97 -13.37 -3.55
N PRO A 113 -9.39 -14.64 -3.66
CA PRO A 113 -8.67 -15.76 -3.06
C PRO A 113 -7.28 -15.99 -3.66
N ASP A 114 -7.01 -15.44 -4.85
CA ASP A 114 -5.68 -15.49 -5.48
C ASP A 114 -4.67 -14.52 -4.83
N LEU A 115 -5.13 -13.58 -3.99
CA LEU A 115 -4.22 -12.77 -3.17
C LEU A 115 -3.69 -13.62 -2.03
N ASP A 116 -2.40 -13.92 -2.08
CA ASP A 116 -1.68 -14.59 -1.00
C ASP A 116 -0.54 -13.68 -0.47
N PRO A 117 -0.84 -12.83 0.51
CA PRO A 117 0.16 -11.93 1.09
C PRO A 117 1.31 -12.69 1.76
N HIS A 118 1.04 -13.88 2.31
CA HIS A 118 2.07 -14.69 2.97
C HIS A 118 3.08 -15.22 1.96
N SER A 119 2.61 -15.82 0.85
CA SER A 119 3.49 -16.28 -0.23
C SER A 119 4.30 -15.12 -0.84
N LEU A 120 3.70 -13.93 -0.98
CA LEU A 120 4.43 -12.75 -1.46
C LEU A 120 5.50 -12.29 -0.47
N ILE A 121 5.23 -12.31 0.85
CA ILE A 121 6.26 -12.03 1.87
C ILE A 121 7.43 -13.01 1.74
N ASP A 122 7.16 -14.31 1.64
CA ASP A 122 8.20 -15.35 1.54
C ASP A 122 9.05 -15.18 0.27
N ALA A 123 8.41 -14.91 -0.87
CA ALA A 123 9.11 -14.69 -2.14
C ALA A 123 10.01 -13.44 -2.10
N VAL A 124 9.52 -12.35 -1.51
CA VAL A 124 10.31 -11.12 -1.32
C VAL A 124 11.46 -11.37 -0.33
N ALA A 125 11.21 -12.04 0.79
CA ALA A 125 12.25 -12.37 1.76
C ALA A 125 13.40 -13.14 1.11
N ALA A 126 13.09 -14.09 0.22
CA ALA A 126 14.09 -14.90 -0.48
C ALA A 126 14.88 -14.14 -1.57
N THR A 127 14.28 -13.11 -2.21
CA THR A 127 14.82 -12.57 -3.48
C THR A 127 14.93 -11.05 -3.58
N HIS A 128 14.58 -10.30 -2.52
CA HIS A 128 14.55 -8.83 -2.55
C HIS A 128 15.88 -8.18 -2.97
N SER A 129 17.03 -8.80 -2.68
CA SER A 129 18.35 -8.28 -3.05
C SER A 129 18.58 -8.19 -4.56
N THR A 130 17.90 -9.01 -5.36
CA THR A 130 17.96 -8.97 -6.83
C THR A 130 16.79 -8.21 -7.46
N ASN A 131 15.86 -7.71 -6.65
CA ASN A 131 14.71 -6.88 -7.04
C ASN A 131 13.96 -7.38 -8.29
N PRO A 132 13.50 -8.64 -8.33
CA PRO A 132 12.91 -9.24 -9.52
C PRO A 132 11.61 -8.53 -9.95
N ILE A 133 11.45 -8.34 -11.26
CA ILE A 133 10.42 -7.48 -11.86
C ILE A 133 9.01 -8.03 -11.65
N ASP A 134 8.84 -9.34 -11.67
CA ASP A 134 7.55 -10.02 -11.43
C ASP A 134 7.05 -9.77 -10.01
N LEU A 135 7.91 -9.83 -8.99
CA LEU A 135 7.51 -9.50 -7.62
C LEU A 135 7.22 -8.00 -7.44
N LEU A 136 7.95 -7.12 -8.14
CA LEU A 136 7.62 -5.68 -8.14
C LEU A 136 6.22 -5.43 -8.71
N GLN A 137 5.87 -6.13 -9.80
CA GLN A 137 4.54 -6.06 -10.40
C GLN A 137 3.48 -6.60 -9.42
N GLN A 138 3.72 -7.75 -8.79
CA GLN A 138 2.80 -8.31 -7.80
C GLN A 138 2.58 -7.37 -6.61
N GLN A 139 3.65 -6.76 -6.07
CA GLN A 139 3.56 -5.77 -5.00
C GLN A 139 2.71 -4.56 -5.39
N ARG A 140 2.91 -4.02 -6.60
CA ARG A 140 2.15 -2.87 -7.10
C ARG A 140 0.69 -3.22 -7.36
N GLU A 141 0.42 -4.43 -7.87
CA GLU A 141 -0.94 -4.91 -8.08
C GLU A 141 -1.66 -5.19 -6.75
N GLU A 142 -0.97 -5.72 -5.73
CA GLU A 142 -1.53 -5.86 -4.38
C GLU A 142 -1.90 -4.49 -3.79
N TRP A 143 -0.96 -3.53 -3.83
CA TRP A 143 -1.21 -2.16 -3.37
C TRP A 143 -2.41 -1.54 -4.09
N LYS A 144 -2.43 -1.61 -5.42
CA LYS A 144 -3.51 -1.07 -6.27
C LYS A 144 -4.86 -1.70 -5.95
N THR A 145 -4.85 -3.01 -5.68
CA THR A 145 -6.05 -3.77 -5.35
C THR A 145 -6.63 -3.36 -4.00
N LEU A 146 -5.79 -3.27 -2.96
CA LEU A 146 -6.22 -2.81 -1.64
C LEU A 146 -6.63 -1.34 -1.64
N PHE A 147 -5.89 -0.47 -2.36
CA PHE A 147 -6.21 0.95 -2.48
C PHE A 147 -7.58 1.16 -3.15
N ALA A 148 -7.83 0.48 -4.28
CA ALA A 148 -9.11 0.55 -4.96
C ALA A 148 -10.25 0.00 -4.08
N TRP A 149 -10.01 -1.10 -3.34
CA TRP A 149 -11.00 -1.63 -2.41
C TRP A 149 -11.34 -0.61 -1.32
N CYS A 150 -10.34 0.02 -0.70
CA CYS A 150 -10.54 1.06 0.32
C CYS A 150 -11.27 2.29 -0.22
N ALA A 151 -11.07 2.64 -1.49
CA ALA A 151 -11.69 3.80 -2.12
C ALA A 151 -13.19 3.58 -2.40
N ASN A 152 -13.62 2.34 -2.63
CA ASN A 152 -15.01 1.99 -2.97
C ASN A 152 -15.85 1.58 -1.74
N ARG A 153 -15.35 1.82 -0.53
CA ARG A 153 -16.05 1.53 0.74
C ARG A 153 -16.29 2.79 1.55
#